data_AF-A0A1Q7VBZ8-F1
#
_entry.id   AF-A0A1Q7VBZ8-F1
#
_cell.length_a   1.000
_cell.length_b   1.000
_cell.length_c   1.000
_cell.angle_alpha   90.00
_cell.angle_beta   90.00
_cell.angle_gamma   90.00
#
_symmetry.space_group_name_H-M   'P 1'
#
loop_
_entity.id
_entity.type
_entity.pdbx_description
1 polymer ?
#
loop_
_entity_poly.entity_id
_entity_poly.type
_entity_poly.pdbx_seq_one_letter_code
_entity_poly.pdbx_strand_id
1 'polypeptide(L)'
;MRVNGTQVVQLTAAAIYEPDGTFVTDALDSRIYRCVWHRVQMQAAIGVGTQVSVETFTAEDGKTPLEVLSLPDERWTPSATNSTVGDCHWDCLVQSPPGRYLWLRLKLHSDGQTTPCIDWLRIFYPRASSLQYLPAAFSEDAPSRHFLDQFLSIFDTLRDGIGDRITRIAAYFDPMATPANPEHPVDTDFLTWLASWVGLALDRHWPEARRRKLLKNAWKLYNLRGTPEGLRLHLQLYIGIEPQILEHFKLRRWFNAGSARLGDQSTLWGADIVDRLQLDVHAQLDTVQLIDTGDPLTDPFSKQAHQFTVFVPQRGQISTDPQADALQRQTVLRIIDMSKPAHTLGYLQMTRPRFRVGIQAFIGKDTVVGIYPNEVVEGQSKLGYDTALGQPREEQGPPAMRVGRSTRIGACTLLN
;
A
#
# COMPACT_ATOMS: atom_id res chain seq x y z
N MET A 1 -28.27 -29.82 41.25
CA MET A 1 -28.71 -28.86 40.22
C MET A 1 -28.12 -29.33 38.90
N ARG A 2 -28.92 -30.00 38.07
CA ARG A 2 -28.49 -30.65 36.81
C ARG A 2 -28.34 -29.59 35.72
N VAL A 3 -27.18 -29.51 35.10
CA VAL A 3 -26.98 -28.75 33.85
C VAL A 3 -26.75 -29.79 32.75
N ASN A 4 -27.83 -30.21 32.10
CA ASN A 4 -27.76 -30.97 30.86
C ASN A 4 -27.54 -29.96 29.73
N GLY A 5 -26.27 -29.71 29.38
CA GLY A 5 -25.91 -28.98 28.18
C GLY A 5 -25.92 -29.93 26.99
N THR A 6 -27.03 -30.01 26.27
CA THR A 6 -27.10 -30.72 24.99
C THR A 6 -26.36 -29.87 23.94
N GLN A 7 -25.09 -30.19 23.68
CA GLN A 7 -24.35 -29.59 22.58
C GLN A 7 -24.84 -30.23 21.27
N VAL A 8 -25.54 -29.45 20.45
CA VAL A 8 -25.89 -29.85 19.08
C VAL A 8 -24.61 -29.75 18.25
N VAL A 9 -23.93 -30.87 18.06
CA VAL A 9 -22.85 -30.97 17.08
C VAL A 9 -23.49 -31.16 15.72
N GLN A 10 -23.41 -30.14 14.86
CA GLN A 10 -23.74 -30.30 13.44
C GLN A 10 -22.72 -31.26 12.83
N LEU A 11 -23.11 -32.52 12.65
CA LEU A 11 -22.39 -33.46 11.79
C LEU A 11 -22.65 -33.01 10.35
N THR A 12 -21.75 -32.19 9.81
CA THR A 12 -21.66 -31.99 8.36
C THR A 12 -21.35 -33.35 7.77
N ALA A 13 -22.20 -33.86 6.87
CA ALA A 13 -21.91 -35.10 6.17
C ALA A 13 -20.54 -34.95 5.50
N ALA A 14 -19.59 -35.83 5.84
CA ALA A 14 -18.29 -35.84 5.18
C ALA A 14 -18.54 -35.95 3.68
N ALA A 15 -18.03 -34.99 2.91
CA ALA A 15 -18.17 -35.01 1.46
C ALA A 15 -17.59 -36.34 0.95
N ILE A 16 -18.42 -37.16 0.33
CA ILE A 16 -18.00 -38.41 -0.30
C ILE A 16 -17.49 -38.01 -1.69
N TYR A 17 -16.19 -38.16 -1.90
CA TYR A 17 -15.55 -37.88 -3.19
C TYR A 17 -15.50 -39.15 -4.05
N GLU A 18 -15.50 -38.98 -5.37
CA GLU A 18 -15.20 -40.09 -6.28
C GLU A 18 -13.76 -40.56 -6.08
N PRO A 19 -13.50 -41.89 -6.10
CA PRO A 19 -12.18 -42.44 -5.80
C PRO A 19 -11.13 -42.12 -6.87
N ASP A 20 -11.55 -41.97 -8.12
CA ASP A 20 -10.65 -41.71 -9.25
C ASP A 20 -11.15 -40.53 -10.08
N GLY A 21 -10.25 -39.58 -10.35
CA GLY A 21 -10.49 -38.45 -11.24
C GLY A 21 -9.37 -38.33 -12.26
N THR A 22 -9.69 -38.06 -13.52
CA THR A 22 -8.69 -37.81 -14.57
C THR A 22 -8.89 -36.44 -15.18
N PHE A 23 -7.83 -35.65 -15.22
CA PHE A 23 -7.78 -34.38 -15.91
C PHE A 23 -6.76 -34.43 -17.05
N VAL A 24 -7.15 -34.01 -18.24
CA VAL A 24 -6.26 -33.92 -19.41
C VAL A 24 -6.22 -32.47 -19.88
N THR A 25 -5.03 -31.91 -20.05
CA THR A 25 -4.87 -30.55 -20.57
C THR A 25 -5.18 -30.47 -22.05
N ASP A 26 -5.53 -29.27 -22.52
CA ASP A 26 -5.49 -28.96 -23.95
C ASP A 26 -4.05 -29.04 -24.51
N ALA A 27 -3.92 -28.98 -25.83
CA ALA A 27 -2.63 -29.05 -26.52
C ALA A 27 -1.74 -27.86 -26.17
N LEU A 28 -0.62 -28.12 -25.50
CA LEU A 28 0.37 -27.11 -25.16
C LEU A 28 1.38 -26.98 -26.29
N ASP A 29 1.36 -25.86 -27.00
CA ASP A 29 2.21 -25.63 -28.17
C ASP A 29 3.51 -24.89 -27.82
N SER A 30 4.66 -25.57 -27.94
CA SER A 30 5.97 -24.92 -27.79
C SER A 30 6.38 -24.07 -28.99
N ARG A 31 5.73 -24.26 -30.15
CA ARG A 31 6.09 -23.71 -31.48
C ARG A 31 7.50 -24.10 -31.97
N ILE A 32 8.15 -25.06 -31.32
CA ILE A 32 9.50 -25.53 -31.65
C ILE A 32 9.38 -26.95 -32.18
N TYR A 33 9.89 -27.20 -33.39
CA TYR A 33 9.95 -28.55 -33.97
C TYR A 33 10.83 -29.45 -33.09
N ARG A 34 10.35 -30.67 -32.76
CA ARG A 34 11.06 -31.61 -31.87
C ARG A 34 11.47 -30.98 -30.54
N CYS A 35 10.59 -30.20 -29.93
CA CYS A 35 10.83 -29.60 -28.63
C CYS A 35 11.05 -30.69 -27.57
N VAL A 36 12.16 -30.60 -26.84
CA VAL A 36 12.40 -31.41 -25.65
C VAL A 36 11.81 -30.68 -24.45
N TRP A 37 10.73 -31.22 -23.91
CA TRP A 37 10.10 -30.69 -22.69
C TRP A 37 10.98 -31.01 -21.48
N HIS A 38 11.04 -30.08 -20.52
CA HIS A 38 11.97 -30.20 -19.40
C HIS A 38 11.32 -30.90 -18.21
N ARG A 39 10.50 -30.15 -17.45
CA ARG A 39 9.88 -30.62 -16.21
C ARG A 39 8.53 -29.98 -16.01
N VAL A 40 7.74 -30.61 -15.16
CA VAL A 40 6.47 -30.10 -14.66
C VAL A 40 6.62 -29.86 -13.17
N GLN A 41 6.34 -28.63 -12.75
CA GLN A 41 6.34 -28.20 -11.35
C GLN A 41 4.91 -27.93 -10.92
N MET A 42 4.52 -28.39 -9.75
CA MET A 42 3.17 -28.18 -9.26
C MET A 42 3.12 -27.96 -7.76
N GLN A 43 2.06 -27.28 -7.34
CA GLN A 43 1.66 -27.17 -5.94
C GLN A 43 0.30 -27.86 -5.78
N ALA A 44 0.28 -28.84 -4.88
CA ALA A 44 -0.92 -29.59 -4.56
C ALA A 44 -1.02 -29.85 -3.06
N ALA A 45 -2.23 -29.76 -2.54
CA ALA A 45 -2.58 -30.23 -1.20
C ALA A 45 -2.96 -31.71 -1.30
N ILE A 46 -2.10 -32.58 -0.76
CA ILE A 46 -2.29 -34.03 -0.79
C ILE A 46 -2.70 -34.49 0.61
N GLY A 47 -3.93 -34.98 0.74
CA GLY A 47 -4.45 -35.57 1.98
C GLY A 47 -3.94 -36.99 2.22
N VAL A 48 -4.09 -37.48 3.45
CA VAL A 48 -3.81 -38.90 3.77
C VAL A 48 -4.73 -39.79 2.93
N GLY A 49 -4.18 -40.83 2.30
CA GLY A 49 -4.95 -41.72 1.44
C GLY A 49 -5.21 -41.20 0.02
N THR A 50 -4.65 -40.04 -0.34
CA THR A 50 -4.75 -39.48 -1.69
C THR A 50 -3.42 -39.55 -2.44
N GLN A 51 -3.49 -39.56 -3.77
CA GLN A 51 -2.32 -39.65 -4.64
C GLN A 51 -2.56 -38.86 -5.93
N VAL A 52 -1.51 -38.20 -6.44
CA VAL A 52 -1.52 -37.52 -7.72
C VAL A 52 -0.45 -38.14 -8.61
N SER A 53 -0.86 -38.62 -9.78
CA SER A 53 0.06 -39.13 -10.81
C SER A 53 0.03 -38.27 -12.06
N VAL A 54 1.20 -38.11 -12.66
CA VAL A 54 1.43 -37.24 -13.82
C VAL A 54 1.93 -38.10 -14.96
N GLU A 55 1.20 -38.04 -16.06
CA GLU A 55 1.54 -38.70 -17.30
C GLU A 55 1.63 -37.67 -18.42
N THR A 56 2.59 -37.86 -19.32
CA THR A 56 2.91 -36.93 -20.40
C THR A 56 2.79 -37.61 -21.75
N PHE A 57 2.28 -36.88 -22.74
CA PHE A 57 2.23 -37.31 -24.12
C PHE A 57 2.68 -36.17 -25.04
N THR A 58 3.54 -36.47 -26.00
CA THR A 58 4.09 -35.48 -26.94
C THR A 58 3.84 -35.88 -28.39
N ALA A 59 3.63 -34.90 -29.26
CA ALA A 59 3.52 -35.11 -30.71
C ALA A 59 3.97 -33.86 -31.49
N GLU A 60 4.29 -34.03 -32.78
CA GLU A 60 4.59 -32.89 -33.66
C GLU A 60 3.34 -32.16 -34.16
N ASP A 61 2.24 -32.90 -34.35
CA ASP A 61 0.96 -32.36 -34.81
C ASP A 61 -0.02 -32.22 -33.64
N GLY A 62 -0.76 -31.10 -33.65
CA GLY A 62 -1.86 -30.87 -32.72
C GLY A 62 -2.97 -31.90 -32.92
N LYS A 63 -3.45 -32.47 -31.81
CA LYS A 63 -4.56 -33.41 -31.75
C LYS A 63 -5.76 -32.77 -31.11
N THR A 64 -6.95 -33.20 -31.54
CA THR A 64 -8.20 -32.76 -30.93
C THR A 64 -8.37 -33.40 -29.55
N PRO A 65 -9.12 -32.78 -28.61
CA PRO A 65 -9.33 -33.36 -27.28
C PRO A 65 -9.92 -34.78 -27.32
N LEU A 66 -10.82 -35.06 -28.28
CA LEU A 66 -11.43 -36.39 -28.45
C LEU A 66 -10.40 -37.45 -28.89
N GLU A 67 -9.49 -37.11 -29.80
CA GLU A 67 -8.41 -38.00 -30.20
C GLU A 67 -7.51 -38.34 -29.02
N VAL A 68 -7.14 -37.35 -28.21
CA VAL A 68 -6.26 -37.52 -27.05
C VAL A 68 -6.91 -38.39 -25.98
N LEU A 69 -8.21 -38.19 -25.71
CA LEU A 69 -8.96 -39.02 -24.76
C LEU A 69 -9.13 -40.47 -25.23
N SER A 70 -9.09 -40.71 -26.55
CA SER A 70 -9.18 -42.06 -27.13
C SER A 70 -7.83 -42.78 -27.23
N LEU A 71 -6.72 -42.13 -26.87
CA LEU A 71 -5.39 -42.75 -26.94
C LEU A 71 -5.27 -43.89 -25.91
N PRO A 72 -4.67 -45.02 -26.28
CA PRO A 72 -4.38 -46.10 -25.34
C PRO A 72 -3.36 -45.65 -24.30
N ASP A 73 -3.45 -46.20 -23.08
CA ASP A 73 -2.60 -45.84 -21.95
C ASP A 73 -1.10 -46.00 -22.23
N GLU A 74 -0.71 -46.94 -23.09
CA GLU A 74 0.68 -47.17 -23.50
C GLU A 74 1.34 -45.98 -24.21
N ARG A 75 0.54 -45.07 -24.78
CA ARG A 75 1.05 -43.85 -25.44
C ARG A 75 1.41 -42.78 -24.44
N TRP A 76 0.94 -42.89 -23.20
CA TRP A 76 1.23 -41.96 -22.13
C TRP A 76 2.48 -42.40 -21.38
N THR A 77 3.44 -41.48 -21.22
CA THR A 77 4.67 -41.74 -20.48
C THR A 77 4.46 -41.35 -19.02
N PRO A 78 4.52 -42.29 -18.06
CA PRO A 78 4.45 -41.94 -16.64
C PRO A 78 5.68 -41.11 -16.27
N SER A 79 5.43 -39.93 -15.69
CA SER A 79 6.50 -38.99 -15.32
C SER A 79 6.85 -39.12 -13.85
N ALA A 80 5.84 -39.00 -12.97
CA ALA A 80 6.01 -39.28 -11.55
C ALA A 80 4.66 -39.41 -10.85
N THR A 81 4.71 -39.96 -9.63
CA THR A 81 3.55 -40.08 -8.77
C THR A 81 3.92 -39.66 -7.35
N ASN A 82 3.09 -38.82 -6.73
CA ASN A 82 3.31 -38.32 -5.38
C ASN A 82 2.12 -38.65 -4.46
N SER A 83 2.44 -39.20 -3.30
CA SER A 83 1.50 -39.52 -2.20
C SER A 83 1.98 -38.94 -0.87
N THR A 84 2.90 -37.96 -0.90
CA THR A 84 3.44 -37.32 0.29
C THR A 84 2.38 -36.39 0.86
N VAL A 85 2.01 -36.61 2.13
CA VAL A 85 0.93 -35.88 2.79
C VAL A 85 1.35 -34.45 3.13
N GLY A 86 0.49 -33.48 2.82
CA GLY A 86 0.65 -32.06 3.15
C GLY A 86 0.60 -31.14 1.91
N ASP A 87 0.84 -29.85 2.14
CA ASP A 87 1.04 -28.86 1.07
C ASP A 87 2.40 -29.08 0.43
N CYS A 88 2.39 -29.81 -0.68
CA CYS A 88 3.59 -30.30 -1.32
C CYS A 88 3.87 -29.50 -2.59
N HIS A 89 5.04 -28.86 -2.62
CA HIS A 89 5.63 -28.34 -3.83
C HIS A 89 6.65 -29.36 -4.35
N TRP A 90 6.40 -29.90 -5.55
CA TRP A 90 7.26 -30.93 -6.14
C TRP A 90 7.38 -30.77 -7.66
N ASP A 91 8.44 -31.32 -8.21
CA ASP A 91 8.74 -31.33 -9.63
C ASP A 91 8.97 -32.74 -10.16
N CYS A 92 8.65 -32.95 -11.44
CA CYS A 92 8.93 -34.20 -12.14
C CYS A 92 9.45 -33.94 -13.55
N LEU A 93 10.39 -34.76 -13.98
CA LEU A 93 10.99 -34.65 -15.31
C LEU A 93 10.03 -35.19 -16.38
N VAL A 94 9.88 -34.47 -17.49
CA VAL A 94 9.14 -35.00 -18.65
C VAL A 94 10.04 -36.01 -19.36
N GLN A 95 9.59 -37.26 -19.39
CA GLN A 95 10.31 -38.38 -20.02
C GLN A 95 9.82 -38.71 -21.43
N SER A 96 8.74 -38.06 -21.88
CA SER A 96 8.21 -38.24 -23.24
C SER A 96 9.24 -37.85 -24.31
N PRO A 97 9.18 -38.47 -25.50
CA PRO A 97 10.06 -38.13 -26.61
C PRO A 97 9.87 -36.66 -27.05
N PRO A 98 10.82 -36.10 -27.81
CA PRO A 98 10.71 -34.72 -28.31
C PRO A 98 9.48 -34.56 -29.22
N GLY A 99 8.75 -33.45 -29.05
CA GLY A 99 7.56 -33.13 -29.83
C GLY A 99 7.11 -31.69 -29.62
N ARG A 100 6.63 -31.03 -30.68
CA ARG A 100 6.14 -29.63 -30.61
C ARG A 100 5.02 -29.42 -29.59
N TYR A 101 4.07 -30.34 -29.51
CA TYR A 101 2.94 -30.30 -28.60
C TYR A 101 3.12 -31.23 -27.41
N LEU A 102 2.65 -30.79 -26.24
CA LEU A 102 2.57 -31.59 -25.01
C LEU A 102 1.12 -31.65 -24.52
N TRP A 103 0.71 -32.83 -24.08
CA TRP A 103 -0.49 -33.07 -23.30
C TRP A 103 -0.09 -33.65 -21.95
N LEU A 104 -0.73 -33.16 -20.89
CA LEU A 104 -0.58 -33.65 -19.53
C LEU A 104 -1.87 -34.33 -19.10
N ARG A 105 -1.72 -35.53 -18.56
CA ARG A 105 -2.80 -36.27 -17.91
C ARG A 105 -2.47 -36.42 -16.43
N LEU A 106 -3.33 -35.86 -15.60
CA LEU A 106 -3.27 -35.97 -14.15
C LEU A 106 -4.31 -36.99 -13.72
N LYS A 107 -3.89 -38.06 -13.04
CA LYS A 107 -4.83 -38.97 -12.37
C LYS A 107 -4.75 -38.72 -10.87
N LEU A 108 -5.91 -38.36 -10.32
CA LEU A 108 -6.16 -38.07 -8.92
C LEU A 108 -6.83 -39.30 -8.31
N HIS A 109 -6.21 -39.88 -7.30
CA HIS A 109 -6.78 -40.99 -6.55
C HIS A 109 -7.10 -40.56 -5.12
N SER A 110 -8.23 -41.00 -4.59
CA SER A 110 -8.78 -40.66 -3.28
C SER A 110 -9.37 -41.91 -2.60
N ASP A 111 -9.30 -41.94 -1.27
CA ASP A 111 -9.98 -42.94 -0.44
C ASP A 111 -11.46 -42.60 -0.17
N GLY A 112 -11.99 -41.56 -0.83
CA GLY A 112 -13.37 -41.09 -0.74
C GLY A 112 -13.65 -40.13 0.43
N GLN A 113 -12.73 -39.97 1.38
CA GLN A 113 -12.88 -39.07 2.53
C GLN A 113 -12.18 -37.72 2.32
N THR A 114 -11.05 -37.73 1.60
CA THR A 114 -10.29 -36.53 1.26
C THR A 114 -9.94 -36.52 -0.22
N THR A 115 -9.92 -35.34 -0.86
CA THR A 115 -9.58 -35.21 -2.28
C THR A 115 -8.32 -34.38 -2.45
N PRO A 116 -7.39 -34.76 -3.35
CA PRO A 116 -6.22 -33.95 -3.63
C PRO A 116 -6.61 -32.70 -4.42
N CYS A 117 -6.12 -31.53 -4.00
CA CYS A 117 -6.37 -30.26 -4.68
C CYS A 117 -5.11 -29.75 -5.34
N ILE A 118 -5.18 -29.35 -6.61
CA ILE A 118 -4.06 -28.76 -7.35
C ILE A 118 -4.31 -27.26 -7.48
N ASP A 119 -3.41 -26.44 -6.95
CA ASP A 119 -3.52 -24.97 -7.00
C ASP A 119 -3.02 -24.43 -8.34
N TRP A 120 -1.84 -24.89 -8.76
CA TRP A 120 -1.22 -24.48 -10.01
C TRP A 120 -0.22 -25.51 -10.51
N LEU A 121 0.05 -25.42 -11.81
CA LEU A 121 1.03 -26.23 -12.51
C LEU A 121 1.81 -25.35 -13.48
N ARG A 122 3.12 -25.54 -13.55
CA ARG A 122 4.05 -24.80 -14.40
C ARG A 122 4.92 -25.79 -15.18
N ILE A 123 5.06 -25.53 -16.47
CA ILE A 123 5.77 -26.40 -17.41
C ILE A 123 6.96 -25.64 -17.95
N PHE A 124 8.11 -26.29 -17.97
CA PHE A 124 9.36 -25.70 -18.43
C PHE A 124 9.75 -26.29 -19.78
N TYR A 125 10.05 -25.41 -20.74
CA TYR A 125 10.52 -25.75 -22.08
C TYR A 125 11.24 -24.54 -22.72
N PRO A 126 12.13 -24.75 -23.71
CA PRO A 126 12.76 -26.04 -24.03
C PRO A 126 13.71 -26.48 -22.91
N ARG A 127 14.07 -27.77 -22.88
CA ARG A 127 15.04 -28.30 -21.92
C ARG A 127 16.40 -27.60 -22.07
N ALA A 128 16.74 -26.80 -21.06
CA ALA A 128 18.03 -26.14 -20.91
C ALA A 128 18.78 -26.80 -19.75
N SER A 129 19.60 -27.80 -20.07
CA SER A 129 20.38 -28.57 -19.10
C SER A 129 21.78 -27.98 -18.94
N SER A 130 22.37 -28.13 -17.76
CA SER A 130 23.78 -27.80 -17.53
C SER A 130 24.75 -28.50 -18.47
N LEU A 131 24.32 -29.60 -19.11
CA LEU A 131 25.10 -30.33 -20.10
C LEU A 131 25.63 -29.41 -21.22
N GLN A 132 24.88 -28.36 -21.60
CA GLN A 132 25.29 -27.41 -22.64
C GLN A 132 26.56 -26.61 -22.28
N TYR A 133 26.90 -26.53 -20.99
CA TYR A 133 28.10 -25.85 -20.50
C TYR A 133 29.28 -26.81 -20.29
N LEU A 134 29.07 -28.11 -20.45
CA LEU A 134 30.13 -29.11 -20.34
C LEU A 134 30.84 -29.32 -21.69
N PRO A 135 32.12 -29.77 -21.68
CA PRO A 135 32.83 -30.12 -22.90
C PRO A 135 32.10 -31.17 -23.74
N ALA A 136 32.25 -31.09 -25.07
CA ALA A 136 31.56 -31.97 -26.02
C ALA A 136 31.77 -33.47 -25.77
N ALA A 137 32.91 -33.87 -25.21
CA ALA A 137 33.25 -35.25 -24.85
C ALA A 137 32.18 -35.92 -23.94
N PHE A 138 31.47 -35.15 -23.11
CA PHE A 138 30.40 -35.66 -22.25
C PHE A 138 29.06 -35.87 -22.97
N SER A 139 28.98 -35.53 -24.25
CA SER A 139 27.75 -35.56 -25.06
C SER A 139 27.86 -36.39 -26.33
N GLU A 140 29.00 -37.06 -26.56
CA GLU A 140 29.27 -37.84 -27.79
C GLU A 140 28.37 -39.09 -27.90
N ASP A 141 28.26 -39.85 -26.81
CA ASP A 141 27.48 -41.08 -26.77
C ASP A 141 26.02 -40.81 -26.33
N ALA A 142 25.04 -41.24 -27.14
CA ALA A 142 23.63 -40.90 -26.91
C ALA A 142 23.03 -41.48 -25.60
N PRO A 143 23.26 -42.75 -25.22
CA PRO A 143 22.90 -43.29 -23.91
C PRO A 143 23.54 -42.54 -22.74
N SER A 144 24.86 -42.30 -22.80
CA SER A 144 25.60 -41.59 -21.75
C SER A 144 25.14 -40.15 -21.61
N ARG A 145 24.86 -39.47 -22.73
CA ARG A 145 24.30 -38.12 -22.79
C ARG A 145 22.94 -38.05 -22.12
N HIS A 146 22.05 -39.01 -22.39
CA HIS A 146 20.72 -39.05 -21.81
C HIS A 146 20.76 -39.27 -20.30
N PHE A 147 21.60 -40.20 -19.83
CA PHE A 147 21.82 -40.41 -18.40
C PHE A 147 22.37 -39.16 -17.71
N LEU A 148 23.41 -38.55 -18.27
CA LEU A 148 24.04 -37.37 -17.70
C LEU A 148 23.08 -36.18 -17.68
N ASP A 149 22.27 -36.01 -18.72
CA ASP A 149 21.23 -34.97 -18.78
C ASP A 149 20.18 -35.13 -17.67
N GLN A 150 19.73 -36.36 -17.41
CA GLN A 150 18.83 -36.67 -16.29
C GLN A 150 19.51 -36.50 -14.93
N PHE A 151 20.78 -36.87 -14.79
CA PHE A 151 21.52 -36.69 -13.55
C PHE A 151 21.71 -35.20 -13.23
N LEU A 152 22.07 -34.40 -14.23
CA LEU A 152 22.26 -32.95 -14.08
C LEU A 152 20.96 -32.22 -13.80
N SER A 153 19.79 -32.74 -14.21
CA SER A 153 18.51 -32.07 -13.94
C SER A 153 18.24 -31.87 -12.44
N ILE A 154 18.75 -32.76 -11.58
CA ILE A 154 18.66 -32.61 -10.11
C ILE A 154 19.41 -31.34 -9.66
N PHE A 155 20.62 -31.13 -10.16
CA PHE A 155 21.43 -29.96 -9.84
C PHE A 155 20.89 -28.69 -10.50
N ASP A 156 20.33 -28.82 -11.71
CA ASP A 156 19.67 -27.71 -12.41
C ASP A 156 18.47 -27.20 -11.62
N THR A 157 17.62 -28.09 -11.06
CA THR A 157 16.53 -27.67 -10.17
C THR A 157 17.03 -26.88 -8.96
N LEU A 158 18.12 -27.30 -8.32
CA LEU A 158 18.71 -26.57 -7.20
C LEU A 158 19.26 -25.21 -7.63
N ARG A 159 19.94 -25.14 -8.78
CA ARG A 159 20.51 -23.90 -9.33
C ARG A 159 19.43 -22.92 -9.77
N ASP A 160 18.36 -23.41 -10.39
CA ASP A 160 17.24 -22.59 -10.86
C ASP A 160 16.61 -21.82 -9.70
N GLY A 161 16.52 -22.41 -8.51
CA GLY A 161 16.06 -21.69 -7.32
C GLY A 161 16.92 -20.46 -6.99
N ILE A 162 18.23 -20.52 -7.21
CA ILE A 162 19.14 -19.37 -7.07
C ILE A 162 18.98 -18.40 -8.24
N GLY A 163 18.89 -18.92 -9.46
CA GLY A 163 18.68 -18.11 -10.68
C GLY A 163 17.40 -17.28 -10.62
N ASP A 164 16.31 -17.87 -10.13
CA ASP A 164 15.04 -17.19 -9.90
C ASP A 164 15.16 -16.06 -8.87
N ARG A 165 15.88 -16.30 -7.76
CA ARG A 165 16.14 -15.28 -6.74
C ARG A 165 16.95 -14.11 -7.31
N ILE A 166 18.01 -14.42 -8.07
CA ILE A 166 18.84 -13.41 -8.73
C ILE A 166 18.00 -12.61 -9.74
N THR A 167 17.19 -13.28 -10.56
CA THR A 167 16.35 -12.61 -11.56
C THR A 167 15.32 -11.69 -10.91
N ARG A 168 14.79 -12.08 -9.74
CA ARG A 168 13.81 -11.28 -8.97
C ARG A 168 14.45 -10.18 -8.13
N ILE A 169 15.77 -10.10 -8.03
CA ILE A 169 16.44 -9.11 -7.15
C ILE A 169 16.05 -7.67 -7.52
N ALA A 170 15.83 -7.39 -8.80
CA ALA A 170 15.41 -6.08 -9.29
C ALA A 170 14.08 -5.62 -8.66
N ALA A 171 13.15 -6.54 -8.38
CA ALA A 171 11.87 -6.23 -7.77
C ALA A 171 12.02 -5.73 -6.32
N TYR A 172 13.08 -6.12 -5.62
CA TYR A 172 13.35 -5.65 -4.27
C TYR A 172 13.78 -4.17 -4.24
N PHE A 173 14.36 -3.65 -5.32
CA PHE A 173 14.78 -2.24 -5.42
C PHE A 173 13.69 -1.31 -5.96
N ASP A 174 12.61 -1.85 -6.54
CA ASP A 174 11.46 -1.04 -6.97
C ASP A 174 10.50 -0.82 -5.79
N PRO A 175 10.27 0.43 -5.34
CA PRO A 175 9.31 0.74 -4.28
C PRO A 175 7.89 0.23 -4.56
N MET A 176 7.50 0.01 -5.82
CA MET A 176 6.18 -0.51 -6.20
C MET A 176 6.08 -2.04 -6.18
N ALA A 177 7.20 -2.76 -6.30
CA ALA A 177 7.21 -4.21 -6.37
C ALA A 177 7.76 -4.88 -5.10
N THR A 178 8.56 -4.15 -4.30
CA THR A 178 9.24 -4.73 -3.15
C THR A 178 8.26 -5.25 -2.08
N PRO A 179 8.54 -6.36 -1.39
CA PRO A 179 7.66 -6.89 -0.35
C PRO A 179 7.43 -5.89 0.79
N ALA A 180 6.17 -5.70 1.19
CA ALA A 180 5.78 -4.83 2.29
C ALA A 180 5.13 -5.58 3.47
N ASN A 181 5.11 -6.92 3.40
CA ASN A 181 4.65 -7.77 4.49
C ASN A 181 5.89 -8.28 5.24
N PRO A 182 5.94 -8.14 6.57
CA PRO A 182 7.02 -8.72 7.35
C PRO A 182 6.84 -10.25 7.41
N GLU A 183 7.94 -11.01 7.29
CA GLU A 183 7.92 -12.47 7.39
C GLU A 183 7.54 -12.94 8.81
N HIS A 184 7.91 -12.16 9.83
CA HIS A 184 7.52 -12.35 11.22
C HIS A 184 6.93 -11.07 11.83
N PRO A 185 5.99 -11.16 12.81
CA PRO A 185 5.31 -9.99 13.38
C PRO A 185 6.24 -8.93 14.00
N VAL A 186 7.45 -9.32 14.41
CA VAL A 186 8.44 -8.45 15.03
C VAL A 186 9.31 -7.74 13.97
N ASP A 187 9.45 -8.35 12.81
CA ASP A 187 10.39 -7.91 11.79
C ASP A 187 9.94 -6.64 11.06
N THR A 188 10.92 -5.93 10.52
CA THR A 188 10.66 -4.78 9.65
C THR A 188 10.45 -5.29 8.24
N ASP A 189 9.36 -4.86 7.58
CA ASP A 189 9.15 -5.21 6.19
C ASP A 189 10.26 -4.65 5.29
N PHE A 190 10.49 -5.31 4.15
CA PHE A 190 11.57 -4.94 3.25
C PHE A 190 11.39 -3.53 2.68
N LEU A 191 10.14 -3.08 2.46
CA LEU A 191 9.84 -1.72 2.04
C LEU A 191 10.37 -0.66 3.02
N THR A 192 10.18 -0.86 4.32
CA THR A 192 10.67 0.05 5.37
C THR A 192 12.18 -0.04 5.50
N TRP A 193 12.76 -1.22 5.33
CA TRP A 193 14.21 -1.37 5.26
C TRP A 193 14.82 -0.64 4.06
N LEU A 194 14.22 -0.76 2.86
CA LEU A 194 14.64 -0.02 1.66
C LEU A 194 14.52 1.49 1.87
N ALA A 195 13.49 1.95 2.57
CA ALA A 195 13.34 3.37 2.91
C ALA A 195 14.46 3.88 3.82
N SER A 196 14.99 3.05 4.73
CA SER A 196 16.11 3.41 5.58
C SER A 196 17.39 3.72 4.79
N TRP A 197 17.59 3.07 3.64
CA TRP A 197 18.76 3.31 2.77
C TRP A 197 18.80 4.72 2.22
N VAL A 198 17.62 5.28 1.93
CA VAL A 198 17.48 6.66 1.46
C VAL A 198 17.22 7.63 2.62
N GLY A 199 17.37 7.22 3.87
CA GLY A 199 17.14 8.05 5.06
C GLY A 199 15.67 8.43 5.31
N LEU A 200 14.71 7.74 4.67
CA LEU A 200 13.29 8.00 4.83
C LEU A 200 12.72 7.13 5.96
N ALA A 201 12.27 7.76 7.04
CA ALA A 201 11.56 7.07 8.11
C ALA A 201 10.07 6.87 7.72
N LEU A 202 9.68 5.62 7.50
CA LEU A 202 8.28 5.25 7.26
C LEU A 202 7.66 4.72 8.57
N ASP A 203 6.54 5.31 8.97
CA ASP A 203 5.78 4.81 10.12
C ASP A 203 5.02 3.53 9.74
N ARG A 204 5.08 2.50 10.59
CA ARG A 204 4.41 1.20 10.36
C ARG A 204 2.89 1.34 10.34
N HIS A 205 2.32 2.32 11.03
CA HIS A 205 0.86 2.55 11.04
C HIS A 205 0.35 3.13 9.71
N TRP A 206 1.23 3.49 8.78
CA TRP A 206 0.82 4.07 7.52
C TRP A 206 0.37 3.00 6.53
N PRO A 207 -0.74 3.24 5.80
CA PRO A 207 -1.16 2.39 4.70
C PRO A 207 -0.01 2.13 3.72
N GLU A 208 0.18 0.88 3.33
CA GLU A 208 1.24 0.45 2.41
C GLU A 208 1.31 1.32 1.15
N ALA A 209 0.17 1.62 0.53
CA ALA A 209 0.09 2.45 -0.66
C ALA A 209 0.70 3.85 -0.47
N ARG A 210 0.60 4.45 0.73
CA ARG A 210 1.20 5.75 1.04
C ARG A 210 2.70 5.63 1.28
N ARG A 211 3.12 4.61 2.01
CA ARG A 211 4.55 4.28 2.25
C ARG A 211 5.29 4.11 0.93
N ARG A 212 4.72 3.31 0.02
CA ARG A 212 5.19 3.11 -1.35
C ARG A 212 5.30 4.41 -2.15
N LYS A 213 4.25 5.24 -2.13
CA LYS A 213 4.24 6.54 -2.82
C LYS A 213 5.30 7.51 -2.29
N LEU A 214 5.51 7.55 -0.98
CA LEU A 214 6.54 8.39 -0.35
C LEU A 214 7.94 7.93 -0.77
N LEU A 215 8.22 6.62 -0.69
CA LEU A 215 9.50 6.07 -1.09
C LEU A 215 9.79 6.33 -2.58
N LYS A 216 8.80 6.12 -3.46
CA LYS A 216 8.92 6.41 -4.90
C LYS A 216 9.27 7.87 -5.20
N ASN A 217 8.78 8.80 -4.37
CA ASN A 217 9.02 10.24 -4.53
C ASN A 217 10.13 10.77 -3.61
N ALA A 218 10.87 9.91 -2.90
CA ALA A 218 11.88 10.33 -1.92
C ALA A 218 12.90 11.31 -2.53
N TRP A 219 13.38 11.04 -3.74
CA TRP A 219 14.32 11.92 -4.44
C TRP A 219 13.77 13.33 -4.68
N LYS A 220 12.49 13.47 -5.05
CA LYS A 220 11.83 14.77 -5.23
C LYS A 220 11.69 15.49 -3.90
N LEU A 221 11.33 14.75 -2.84
CA LEU A 221 11.17 15.30 -1.50
C LEU A 221 12.49 15.85 -0.96
N TYR A 222 13.62 15.17 -1.23
CA TYR A 222 14.94 15.67 -0.85
C TYR A 222 15.36 16.89 -1.67
N ASN A 223 15.12 16.89 -2.98
CA ASN A 223 15.45 18.05 -3.83
C ASN A 223 14.64 19.30 -3.47
N LEU A 224 13.42 19.12 -3.00
CA LEU A 224 12.52 20.21 -2.60
C LEU A 224 12.55 20.46 -1.08
N ARG A 225 13.47 19.84 -0.34
CA ARG A 225 13.51 19.98 1.12
C ARG A 225 13.72 21.44 1.51
N GLY A 226 12.97 21.89 2.51
CA GLY A 226 13.01 23.27 2.96
C GLY A 226 12.21 24.27 2.12
N THR A 227 11.56 23.83 1.04
CA THR A 227 10.67 24.67 0.22
C THR A 227 9.20 24.45 0.58
N PRO A 228 8.33 25.47 0.39
CA PRO A 228 6.87 25.30 0.51
C PRO A 228 6.33 24.19 -0.41
N GLU A 229 6.90 24.04 -1.62
CA GLU A 229 6.53 23.03 -2.60
C GLU A 229 6.84 21.62 -2.09
N GLY A 230 8.02 21.43 -1.49
CA GLY A 230 8.42 20.15 -0.91
C GLY A 230 7.53 19.75 0.27
N LEU A 231 7.24 20.70 1.16
CA LEU A 231 6.33 20.47 2.29
C LEU A 231 4.91 20.13 1.81
N ARG A 232 4.41 20.86 0.80
CA ARG A 232 3.11 20.59 0.18
C ARG A 232 3.06 19.20 -0.43
N LEU A 233 4.09 18.80 -1.19
CA LEU A 233 4.19 17.48 -1.81
C LEU A 233 4.24 16.37 -0.75
N HIS A 234 5.04 16.52 0.30
CA HIS A 234 5.16 15.52 1.37
C HIS A 234 3.81 15.27 2.04
N LEU A 235 3.14 16.35 2.45
CA LEU A 235 1.83 16.29 3.08
C LEU A 235 0.75 15.75 2.12
N GLN A 236 0.79 16.13 0.84
CA GLN A 236 -0.14 15.61 -0.17
C GLN A 236 0.04 14.11 -0.40
N LEU A 237 1.27 13.60 -0.43
CA LEU A 237 1.53 12.15 -0.56
C LEU A 237 1.02 11.36 0.64
N TYR A 238 1.08 11.94 1.84
CA TYR A 238 0.60 11.32 3.07
C TYR A 238 -0.92 11.44 3.26
N ILE A 239 -1.50 12.64 3.14
CA ILE A 239 -2.91 12.92 3.42
C ILE A 239 -3.79 12.65 2.19
N GLY A 240 -3.24 12.80 0.99
CA GLY A 240 -3.97 12.71 -0.28
C GLY A 240 -4.65 14.01 -0.71
N ILE A 241 -4.46 15.11 0.03
CA ILE A 241 -5.02 16.43 -0.26
C ILE A 241 -3.90 17.46 -0.21
N GLU A 242 -3.99 18.46 -1.09
CA GLU A 242 -3.04 19.57 -1.09
C GLU A 242 -3.25 20.47 0.14
N PRO A 243 -2.24 20.63 1.03
CA PRO A 243 -2.33 21.54 2.15
C PRO A 243 -2.19 23.00 1.70
N GLN A 244 -2.74 23.92 2.48
CA GLN A 244 -2.53 25.35 2.29
C GLN A 244 -1.45 25.87 3.25
N ILE A 245 -0.43 26.51 2.71
CA ILE A 245 0.67 27.08 3.52
C ILE A 245 0.53 28.60 3.54
N LEU A 246 0.64 29.19 4.72
CA LEU A 246 0.68 30.63 4.94
C LEU A 246 2.00 30.98 5.64
N GLU A 247 2.86 31.71 4.94
CA GLU A 247 4.08 32.26 5.52
C GLU A 247 3.73 33.56 6.25
N HIS A 248 4.17 33.69 7.50
CA HIS A 248 3.73 34.78 8.38
C HIS A 248 4.27 36.15 7.95
N PHE A 249 5.32 36.21 7.11
CA PHE A 249 5.74 37.50 6.55
C PHE A 249 4.64 38.16 5.71
N LYS A 250 3.65 37.40 5.22
CA LYS A 250 2.47 37.92 4.50
C LYS A 250 1.42 38.52 5.44
N LEU A 251 1.51 38.22 6.75
CA LEU A 251 0.66 38.79 7.80
C LEU A 251 1.20 40.11 8.34
N ARG A 252 2.32 40.60 7.79
CA ARG A 252 2.87 41.92 8.14
C ARG A 252 1.86 42.98 7.67
N ARG A 253 1.09 43.51 8.62
CA ARG A 253 0.11 44.56 8.38
C ARG A 253 0.79 45.92 8.35
N TRP A 254 1.62 46.13 7.34
CA TRP A 254 2.23 47.43 7.11
C TRP A 254 1.47 48.21 6.06
N PHE A 255 1.84 49.49 6.01
CA PHE A 255 1.36 50.44 5.04
C PHE A 255 1.61 49.93 3.61
N ASN A 256 0.58 49.37 2.99
CA ASN A 256 0.54 49.19 1.55
C ASN A 256 0.30 50.56 0.92
N ALA A 257 1.32 51.11 0.25
CA ALA A 257 1.22 52.39 -0.42
C ALA A 257 0.02 52.39 -1.40
N GLY A 258 -0.94 53.29 -1.17
CA GLY A 258 -2.14 53.46 -2.00
C GLY A 258 -3.40 52.74 -1.51
N SER A 259 -3.34 51.85 -0.51
CA SER A 259 -4.53 51.14 0.01
C SER A 259 -4.65 51.12 1.54
N ALA A 260 -3.57 51.42 2.26
CA ALA A 260 -3.59 51.52 3.71
C ALA A 260 -3.98 52.94 4.17
N ARG A 261 -4.82 53.02 5.22
CA ARG A 261 -5.08 54.26 5.96
C ARG A 261 -4.25 54.24 7.24
N LEU A 262 -3.58 55.35 7.54
CA LEU A 262 -2.93 55.59 8.83
C LEU A 262 -3.98 55.52 9.95
N GLY A 263 -3.75 54.73 11.00
CA GLY A 263 -4.66 54.58 12.14
C GLY A 263 -4.76 53.14 12.64
N ASP A 264 -5.91 52.79 13.25
CA ASP A 264 -6.16 51.52 13.99
C ASP A 264 -5.85 50.22 13.25
N GLN A 265 -5.80 50.27 11.91
CA GLN A 265 -5.54 49.09 11.06
C GLN A 265 -4.09 48.98 10.57
N SER A 266 -3.23 49.94 10.92
CA SER A 266 -1.82 49.99 10.53
C SER A 266 -0.96 50.32 11.74
N THR A 267 -0.15 49.37 12.19
CA THR A 267 0.95 49.66 13.12
C THR A 267 2.19 49.96 12.29
N LEU A 268 2.52 51.25 12.19
CA LEU A 268 3.68 51.71 11.43
C LEU A 268 4.97 51.48 12.23
N TRP A 269 4.89 51.72 13.54
CA TRP A 269 5.97 51.66 14.54
C TRP A 269 5.31 51.53 15.92
N GLY A 270 5.93 50.83 16.87
CA GLY A 270 5.43 50.75 18.26
C GLY A 270 6.23 49.78 19.11
N ALA A 271 6.50 50.15 20.37
CA ALA A 271 7.25 49.32 21.32
C ALA A 271 6.52 47.98 21.63
N ASP A 272 5.18 47.99 21.55
CA ASP A 272 4.26 46.86 21.73
C ASP A 272 4.39 45.75 20.67
N ILE A 273 5.22 45.93 19.64
CA ILE A 273 5.38 44.91 18.60
C ILE A 273 6.18 43.72 19.17
N VAL A 274 7.27 43.95 19.88
CA VAL A 274 8.10 42.87 20.45
C VAL A 274 8.04 42.87 21.97
N ASP A 275 7.36 43.85 22.59
CA ASP A 275 7.28 44.04 24.04
C ASP A 275 8.69 44.00 24.68
N ARG A 276 9.67 44.65 24.02
CA ARG A 276 11.04 44.70 24.55
C ARG A 276 11.03 45.39 25.91
N LEU A 277 11.96 44.98 26.76
CA LEU A 277 12.17 45.60 28.07
C LEU A 277 12.29 47.13 27.92
N GLN A 278 11.23 47.82 28.32
CA GLN A 278 11.20 49.26 28.43
C GLN A 278 10.63 49.59 29.81
N LEU A 279 11.46 50.23 30.63
CA LEU A 279 11.07 50.70 31.96
C LEU A 279 9.84 51.59 31.85
N ASP A 280 8.88 51.39 32.75
CA ASP A 280 7.60 52.12 32.84
C ASP A 280 6.62 51.94 31.65
N VAL A 281 6.96 51.08 30.67
CA VAL A 281 6.08 50.76 29.52
C VAL A 281 5.74 49.27 29.47
N HIS A 282 6.75 48.41 29.27
CA HIS A 282 6.58 46.95 29.16
C HIS A 282 7.05 46.19 30.40
N ALA A 283 7.86 46.83 31.25
CA ALA A 283 8.25 46.29 32.54
C ALA A 283 7.21 46.67 33.60
N GLN A 284 6.27 45.77 33.89
CA GLN A 284 5.35 45.90 35.03
C GLN A 284 5.92 45.14 36.24
N LEU A 285 5.56 45.55 37.47
CA LEU A 285 5.85 44.73 38.65
C LEU A 285 5.31 43.31 38.39
N ASP A 286 6.16 42.30 38.62
CA ASP A 286 5.92 40.86 38.41
C ASP A 286 5.90 40.32 36.96
N THR A 287 5.95 41.16 35.91
CA THR A 287 6.03 40.66 34.51
C THR A 287 7.03 41.46 33.70
N VAL A 288 8.16 40.82 33.40
CA VAL A 288 9.24 41.39 32.60
C VAL A 288 9.71 40.38 31.57
N GLN A 289 9.72 40.76 30.29
CA GLN A 289 10.28 39.97 29.21
C GLN A 289 11.63 40.56 28.79
N LEU A 290 12.71 39.83 29.05
CA LEU A 290 14.06 40.23 28.61
C LEU A 290 14.33 39.65 27.22
N ILE A 291 14.39 40.53 26.21
CA ILE A 291 14.74 40.17 24.82
C ILE A 291 16.03 40.91 24.47
N ASP A 292 17.16 40.22 24.59
CA ASP A 292 18.51 40.78 24.43
C ASP A 292 19.10 40.54 23.02
N THR A 293 18.33 39.93 22.11
CA THR A 293 18.78 39.60 20.75
C THR A 293 17.96 40.30 19.67
N GLY A 294 18.58 40.55 18.52
CA GLY A 294 17.97 41.25 17.38
C GLY A 294 18.15 42.76 17.39
N ASP A 295 17.88 43.42 16.26
CA ASP A 295 17.92 44.87 16.12
C ASP A 295 16.50 45.44 16.30
N PRO A 296 16.25 46.32 17.29
CA PRO A 296 14.96 46.98 17.51
C PRO A 296 14.36 47.66 16.28
N LEU A 297 15.18 48.14 15.35
CA LEU A 297 14.70 48.76 14.10
C LEU A 297 14.14 47.72 13.11
N THR A 298 14.58 46.47 13.23
CA THR A 298 14.16 45.34 12.37
C THR A 298 13.15 44.41 13.02
N ASP A 299 12.84 44.62 14.31
CA ASP A 299 11.88 43.86 15.09
C ASP A 299 10.52 43.60 14.43
N PRO A 300 9.91 44.61 13.77
CA PRO A 300 8.68 44.38 13.03
C PRO A 300 8.84 43.31 11.93
N PHE A 301 10.02 43.27 11.29
CA PHE A 301 10.34 42.31 10.23
C PHE A 301 10.66 40.94 10.83
N SER A 302 11.40 40.90 11.94
CA SER A 302 11.86 39.67 12.58
C SER A 302 10.74 38.93 13.32
N LYS A 303 9.76 39.63 13.93
CA LYS A 303 8.65 39.02 14.70
C LYS A 303 7.89 37.93 13.93
N GLN A 304 7.65 38.16 12.64
CA GLN A 304 6.91 37.24 11.76
C GLN A 304 7.82 36.52 10.76
N ALA A 305 9.15 36.71 10.85
CA ALA A 305 10.11 36.03 9.97
C ALA A 305 10.19 34.54 10.31
N HIS A 306 10.52 33.73 9.30
CA HIS A 306 10.77 32.28 9.41
C HIS A 306 9.64 31.46 10.05
N GLN A 307 8.43 32.02 10.14
CA GLN A 307 7.25 31.36 10.68
C GLN A 307 6.27 31.04 9.55
N PHE A 308 5.65 29.87 9.60
CA PHE A 308 4.57 29.50 8.67
C PHE A 308 3.51 28.64 9.36
N THR A 309 2.26 28.74 8.89
CA THR A 309 1.15 27.89 9.32
C THR A 309 0.73 27.01 8.16
N VAL A 310 0.61 25.72 8.43
CA VAL A 310 0.09 24.72 7.50
C VAL A 310 -1.35 24.42 7.88
N PHE A 311 -2.26 24.73 6.96
CA PHE A 311 -3.67 24.40 7.05
C PHE A 311 -3.90 23.08 6.34
N VAL A 312 -4.29 22.06 7.11
CA VAL A 312 -4.58 20.73 6.60
C VAL A 312 -6.08 20.46 6.71
N PRO A 313 -6.80 20.32 5.59
CA PRO A 313 -8.21 19.95 5.62
C PRO A 313 -8.38 18.52 6.12
N GLN A 314 -9.26 18.33 7.11
CA GLN A 314 -9.68 17.00 7.56
C GLN A 314 -10.74 16.44 6.60
N ARG A 315 -10.56 15.20 6.13
CA ARG A 315 -11.51 14.49 5.24
C ARG A 315 -12.14 13.29 5.96
N GLY A 316 -13.39 13.00 5.59
CA GLY A 316 -14.09 11.77 5.99
C GLY A 316 -15.01 11.96 7.19
N GLN A 317 -15.52 10.86 7.74
CA GLN A 317 -16.09 10.85 9.09
C GLN A 317 -14.97 11.28 10.03
N ILE A 318 -15.08 12.49 10.56
CA ILE A 318 -14.19 12.99 11.60
C ILE A 318 -14.26 11.95 12.71
N SER A 319 -13.15 11.28 12.98
CA SER A 319 -13.08 10.31 14.07
C SER A 319 -13.59 10.99 15.34
N THR A 320 -14.67 10.47 15.92
CA THR A 320 -15.17 10.92 17.22
C THR A 320 -14.25 10.45 18.35
N ASP A 321 -13.35 9.49 18.08
CA ASP A 321 -12.29 9.08 19.00
C ASP A 321 -11.18 10.14 19.07
N PRO A 322 -10.95 10.77 20.24
CA PRO A 322 -9.89 11.75 20.45
C PRO A 322 -8.48 11.19 20.21
N GLN A 323 -8.26 9.89 20.42
CA GLN A 323 -6.93 9.29 20.30
C GLN A 323 -6.46 9.21 18.85
N ALA A 324 -7.36 8.82 17.93
CA ALA A 324 -7.06 8.76 16.51
C ALA A 324 -6.75 10.13 15.90
N ASP A 325 -7.48 11.18 16.31
CA ASP A 325 -7.22 12.56 15.86
C ASP A 325 -5.86 13.07 16.38
N ALA A 326 -5.52 12.75 17.63
CA ALA A 326 -4.22 13.09 18.21
C ALA A 326 -3.06 12.40 17.49
N LEU A 327 -3.20 11.11 17.16
CA LEU A 327 -2.18 10.35 16.42
C LEU A 327 -1.98 10.90 15.00
N GLN A 328 -3.07 11.23 14.30
CA GLN A 328 -2.99 11.88 12.99
C GLN A 328 -2.29 13.24 13.06
N ARG A 329 -2.65 14.06 14.07
CA ARG A 329 -2.02 15.37 14.29
C ARG A 329 -0.52 15.23 14.56
N GLN A 330 -0.12 14.30 15.43
CA GLN A 330 1.28 14.03 15.74
C GLN A 330 2.06 13.59 14.51
N THR A 331 1.45 12.75 13.67
CA THR A 331 2.07 12.29 12.43
C THR A 331 2.32 13.44 11.45
N VAL A 332 1.33 14.31 11.25
CA VAL A 332 1.46 15.48 10.37
C VAL A 332 2.51 16.46 10.91
N LEU A 333 2.56 16.67 12.22
CA LEU A 333 3.61 17.47 12.86
C LEU A 333 5.00 16.89 12.60
N ARG A 334 5.16 15.57 12.72
CA ARG A 334 6.43 14.88 12.44
C ARG A 334 6.89 15.12 10.99
N ILE A 335 5.96 15.06 10.04
CA ILE A 335 6.23 15.35 8.62
C ILE A 335 6.70 16.79 8.42
N ILE A 336 6.04 17.75 9.08
CA ILE A 336 6.42 19.17 9.04
C ILE A 336 7.83 19.34 9.61
N ASP A 337 8.11 18.76 10.78
CA ASP A 337 9.42 18.86 11.43
C ASP A 337 10.56 18.23 10.61
N MET A 338 10.31 17.12 9.93
CA MET A 338 11.30 16.51 9.04
C MET A 338 11.61 17.36 7.81
N SER A 339 10.60 18.10 7.31
CA SER A 339 10.67 18.83 6.04
C SER A 339 11.10 20.30 6.22
N LYS A 340 10.85 20.90 7.39
CA LYS A 340 11.13 22.32 7.65
C LYS A 340 12.64 22.57 7.83
N PRO A 341 13.16 23.74 7.40
CA PRO A 341 14.51 24.17 7.77
C PRO A 341 14.63 24.39 9.28
N ALA A 342 15.80 24.14 9.85
CA ALA A 342 16.03 24.20 11.30
C ALA A 342 15.73 25.58 11.93
N HIS A 343 15.92 26.66 11.18
CA HIS A 343 15.68 28.03 11.64
C HIS A 343 14.21 28.48 11.53
N THR A 344 13.31 27.62 11.04
CA THR A 344 11.90 27.96 10.81
C THR A 344 10.98 27.35 11.86
N LEU A 345 9.91 28.09 12.19
CA LEU A 345 8.85 27.67 13.09
C LEU A 345 7.59 27.35 12.27
N GLY A 346 7.19 26.09 12.29
CA GLY A 346 5.99 25.60 11.59
C GLY A 346 4.86 25.32 12.56
N TYR A 347 3.69 25.88 12.30
CA TYR A 347 2.46 25.62 13.06
C TYR A 347 1.50 24.77 12.23
N LEU A 348 0.76 23.87 12.90
CA LEU A 348 -0.24 23.01 12.26
C LEU A 348 -1.66 23.42 12.71
N GLN A 349 -2.46 23.82 11.72
CA GLN A 349 -3.89 24.06 11.87
C GLN A 349 -4.67 22.98 11.12
N MET A 350 -5.28 22.05 11.85
CA MET A 350 -6.21 21.09 11.25
C MET A 350 -7.56 21.76 11.05
N THR A 351 -8.02 21.77 9.81
CA THR A 351 -9.16 22.57 9.37
C THR A 351 -10.35 21.65 9.13
N ARG A 352 -11.41 21.83 9.90
CA ARG A 352 -12.67 21.10 9.70
C ARG A 352 -13.49 21.76 8.58
N PRO A 353 -14.26 21.00 7.78
CA PRO A 353 -15.03 21.53 6.66
C PRO A 353 -16.32 22.26 7.11
N ARG A 354 -16.23 23.17 8.09
CA ARG A 354 -17.35 23.91 8.70
C ARG A 354 -17.46 25.38 8.26
N PHE A 355 -16.44 25.94 7.60
CA PHE A 355 -16.33 27.34 7.17
C PHE A 355 -17.00 28.37 8.10
N ARG A 356 -16.30 28.77 9.17
CA ARG A 356 -16.86 29.59 10.25
C ARG A 356 -16.33 31.02 10.21
N VAL A 357 -17.19 31.98 9.90
CA VAL A 357 -16.84 33.41 9.89
C VAL A 357 -16.44 33.88 11.30
N GLY A 358 -15.30 34.57 11.41
CA GLY A 358 -14.75 35.08 12.67
C GLY A 358 -13.91 34.09 13.49
N ILE A 359 -13.88 32.81 13.12
CA ILE A 359 -13.11 31.77 13.83
C ILE A 359 -12.18 31.01 12.88
N GLN A 360 -12.65 30.69 11.68
CA GLN A 360 -11.97 29.92 10.64
C GLN A 360 -12.28 30.58 9.29
N ALA A 361 -11.66 31.74 9.05
CA ALA A 361 -12.04 32.68 7.98
C ALA A 361 -10.83 33.35 7.28
N PHE A 362 -9.74 32.62 7.06
CA PHE A 362 -8.74 33.01 6.07
C PHE A 362 -9.18 32.54 4.69
N ILE A 363 -9.78 33.46 3.93
CA ILE A 363 -10.27 33.21 2.56
C ILE A 363 -9.13 32.59 1.72
N GLY A 364 -9.38 31.40 1.19
CA GLY A 364 -8.41 30.65 0.37
C GLY A 364 -7.35 29.86 1.16
N LYS A 365 -7.39 29.84 2.51
CA LYS A 365 -6.49 29.02 3.35
C LYS A 365 -7.23 27.97 4.15
N ASP A 366 -8.23 28.36 4.94
CA ASP A 366 -9.03 27.47 5.80
C ASP A 366 -10.51 27.43 5.39
N THR A 367 -10.81 27.97 4.20
CA THR A 367 -12.14 28.02 3.60
C THR A 367 -12.54 26.66 3.03
N VAL A 368 -13.01 25.78 3.90
CA VAL A 368 -13.49 24.45 3.53
C VAL A 368 -14.95 24.32 3.97
N VAL A 369 -15.84 24.12 3.00
CA VAL A 369 -17.29 23.90 3.21
C VAL A 369 -17.58 22.45 2.85
N GLY A 370 -18.14 21.67 3.78
CA GLY A 370 -18.48 20.29 3.45
C GLY A 370 -19.27 19.51 4.50
N ILE A 371 -19.33 19.95 5.75
CA ILE A 371 -20.05 19.22 6.81
C ILE A 371 -20.81 20.20 7.70
N TYR A 372 -22.11 19.95 7.86
CA TYR A 372 -22.91 20.54 8.92
C TYR A 372 -22.65 19.80 10.24
N PRO A 373 -22.55 20.47 11.40
CA PRO A 373 -22.40 19.80 12.69
C PRO A 373 -23.56 18.83 12.92
N ASN A 374 -23.23 17.55 13.00
CA ASN A 374 -24.17 16.51 13.42
C ASN A 374 -23.59 15.94 14.71
N GLU A 375 -24.45 15.76 15.71
CA GLU A 375 -24.16 15.17 17.02
C GLU A 375 -23.80 16.18 18.12
N VAL A 376 -24.72 16.26 19.08
CA VAL A 376 -24.55 16.95 20.35
C VAL A 376 -24.23 15.86 21.37
N VAL A 377 -22.99 15.82 21.84
CA VAL A 377 -22.62 15.05 23.03
C VAL A 377 -22.88 15.93 24.25
N GLU A 378 -23.83 15.49 25.09
CA GLU A 378 -24.21 16.19 26.33
C GLU A 378 -22.99 16.37 27.24
N GLY A 379 -22.78 17.61 27.73
CA GLY A 379 -21.65 17.97 28.58
C GLY A 379 -20.32 18.23 27.87
N GLN A 380 -20.17 17.90 26.57
CA GLN A 380 -18.93 18.12 25.80
C GLN A 380 -19.10 19.13 24.66
N SER A 381 -20.32 19.30 24.16
CA SER A 381 -20.60 20.16 23.01
C SER A 381 -20.88 21.60 23.43
N LYS A 382 -20.24 22.58 22.76
CA LYS A 382 -20.54 24.00 22.98
C LYS A 382 -21.52 24.53 21.93
N LEU A 383 -22.59 25.18 22.40
CA LEU A 383 -23.58 25.86 21.55
C LEU A 383 -22.90 26.91 20.66
N GLY A 384 -23.17 26.86 19.35
CA GLY A 384 -22.55 27.74 18.36
C GLY A 384 -21.15 27.32 17.91
N TYR A 385 -20.55 26.29 18.54
CA TYR A 385 -19.26 25.71 18.15
C TYR A 385 -19.40 24.31 17.55
N ASP A 386 -20.02 23.41 18.30
CA ASP A 386 -20.26 22.01 17.91
C ASP A 386 -21.70 21.77 17.48
N THR A 387 -22.57 22.74 17.72
CA THR A 387 -23.99 22.64 17.40
C THR A 387 -24.45 23.91 16.70
N ALA A 388 -25.41 23.76 15.78
CA ALA A 388 -26.10 24.88 15.16
C ALA A 388 -27.59 24.80 15.53
N LEU A 389 -28.17 25.91 15.97
CA LEU A 389 -29.61 25.99 16.24
C LEU A 389 -30.37 25.98 14.91
N GLY A 390 -31.17 24.95 14.69
CA GLY A 390 -31.98 24.78 13.48
C GLY A 390 -32.92 23.56 13.60
N GLN A 391 -33.90 23.45 12.70
CA GLN A 391 -34.82 22.32 12.68
C GLN A 391 -34.07 20.99 12.45
N PRO A 392 -34.46 19.90 13.14
CA PRO A 392 -33.84 18.59 13.02
C PRO A 392 -33.93 18.04 11.59
N ARG A 393 -32.90 17.29 11.18
CA ARG A 393 -32.77 16.72 9.83
C ARG A 393 -33.89 15.74 9.46
N GLU A 394 -34.52 15.11 10.46
CA GLU A 394 -35.57 14.11 10.26
C GLU A 394 -36.89 14.68 9.70
N GLU A 395 -37.15 15.98 9.88
CA GLU A 395 -38.35 16.65 9.34
C GLU A 395 -38.14 17.22 7.93
N GLN A 396 -36.91 17.18 7.41
CA GLN A 396 -36.58 17.72 6.09
C GLN A 396 -36.44 16.57 5.10
N GLY A 397 -37.51 16.30 4.36
CA GLY A 397 -37.54 15.33 3.26
C GLY A 397 -36.41 15.52 2.23
N PRO A 398 -36.21 14.58 1.29
CA PRO A 398 -35.10 14.62 0.34
C PRO A 398 -35.04 15.97 -0.37
N PRO A 399 -33.85 16.63 -0.45
CA PRO A 399 -33.79 18.01 -0.86
C PRO A 399 -34.21 18.16 -2.33
N ALA A 400 -35.32 18.86 -2.57
CA ALA A 400 -35.68 19.36 -3.89
C ALA A 400 -34.67 20.47 -4.27
N MET A 401 -33.67 20.12 -5.08
CA MET A 401 -32.64 21.05 -5.53
C MET A 401 -33.26 22.13 -6.45
N ARG A 402 -33.34 23.38 -5.99
CA ARG A 402 -33.62 24.56 -6.83
C ARG A 402 -32.59 25.65 -6.56
N VAL A 403 -31.78 25.96 -7.57
CA VAL A 403 -30.75 27.01 -7.52
C VAL A 403 -31.41 28.37 -7.30
N GLY A 404 -30.99 29.10 -6.27
CA GLY A 404 -31.44 30.47 -5.99
C GLY A 404 -32.58 30.65 -4.99
N ARG A 405 -33.18 29.56 -4.46
CA ARG A 405 -34.20 29.64 -3.38
C ARG A 405 -33.88 28.83 -2.13
N SER A 406 -33.40 27.60 -2.27
CA SER A 406 -33.21 26.66 -1.16
C SER A 406 -31.82 25.98 -1.14
N THR A 407 -30.89 26.45 -1.97
CA THR A 407 -29.58 25.79 -2.12
C THR A 407 -28.68 26.10 -0.93
N ARG A 408 -28.32 25.07 -0.16
CA ARG A 408 -27.29 25.12 0.89
C ARG A 408 -26.12 24.21 0.50
N ILE A 409 -24.99 24.81 0.13
CA ILE A 409 -23.75 24.09 -0.19
C ILE A 409 -23.27 23.34 1.07
N GLY A 410 -22.99 22.04 0.94
CA GLY A 410 -22.55 21.19 2.05
C GLY A 410 -23.67 20.57 2.91
N ALA A 411 -24.95 20.89 2.64
CA ALA A 411 -26.09 20.25 3.32
C ALA A 411 -26.99 19.46 2.35
N CYS A 412 -27.24 20.01 1.16
CA CYS A 412 -28.16 19.44 0.16
C CYS A 412 -27.47 19.13 -1.18
N THR A 413 -26.16 19.28 -1.27
CA THR A 413 -25.39 19.13 -2.51
C THR A 413 -24.08 18.41 -2.21
N LEU A 414 -23.93 17.20 -2.75
CA LEU A 414 -22.67 16.49 -2.86
C LEU A 414 -22.06 16.84 -4.23
N LEU A 415 -20.89 17.47 -4.23
CA LEU A 415 -20.07 17.59 -5.43
C LEU A 415 -19.17 16.36 -5.45
N ASN A 416 -19.33 15.50 -6.47
CA ASN A 416 -18.49 14.32 -6.70
C ASN A 416 -17.07 14.70 -7.10
#